data_AF-A0A3N5GKI7-F1
#
_entry.id   AF-A0A3N5GKI7-F1
#
_cell.length_a   1.000
_cell.length_b   1.000
_cell.length_c   1.000
_cell.angle_alpha   90.00
_cell.angle_beta   90.00
_cell.angle_gamma   90.00
#
_symmetry.space_group_name_H-M   'P 1'
#
loop_
_entity.id
_entity.type
_entity.pdbx_description
1 polymer ?
#
loop_
_entity_poly.entity_id
_entity_poly.type
_entity_poly.pdbx_seq_one_letter_code
_entity_poly.pdbx_strand_id
1 'polypeptide(L)'
;MGAVSPDRLIARALADAGLAREIARRPVYLLAVGKAAAPMADAWLRQVAIPKGGLVIGTHRGRADLKSLSWRQGGHPIPDEQSVTAGQEALTLARSLGGNDCLVVLLSGGASAAMAAPL
;
A
#
# COMPACT_ATOMS: atom_id res chain seq x y z
N MET A 1 -14.07 -0.85 -19.90
CA MET A 1 -13.35 -0.34 -18.71
C MET A 1 -12.49 -1.39 -17.95
N GLY A 2 -12.14 -2.54 -18.55
CA GLY A 2 -11.45 -3.65 -17.85
C GLY A 2 -9.92 -3.74 -18.01
N ALA A 3 -9.25 -2.64 -18.38
CA ALA A 3 -7.80 -2.65 -18.67
C ALA A 3 -6.91 -2.48 -17.42
N VAL A 4 -7.48 -2.03 -16.29
CA VAL A 4 -6.72 -1.69 -15.08
C VAL A 4 -7.44 -2.24 -13.83
N SER A 5 -7.52 -3.57 -13.70
CA SER A 5 -7.98 -4.18 -12.44
C SER A 5 -6.79 -4.35 -11.48
N PRO A 6 -6.98 -4.08 -10.17
CA PRO A 6 -5.95 -4.32 -9.16
C PRO A 6 -5.34 -5.73 -9.24
N ASP A 7 -6.17 -6.77 -9.39
CA ASP A 7 -5.69 -8.14 -9.51
C ASP A 7 -4.76 -8.34 -10.71
N ARG A 8 -5.13 -7.83 -11.89
CA ARG A 8 -4.31 -7.96 -13.11
C ARG A 8 -3.02 -7.17 -13.00
N LEU A 9 -3.05 -5.99 -12.38
CA LEU A 9 -1.86 -5.18 -12.16
C LEU A 9 -0.86 -5.89 -11.24
N ILE A 10 -1.33 -6.43 -10.12
CA ILE A 10 -0.50 -7.20 -9.19
C ILE A 10 0.05 -8.46 -9.88
N ALA A 11 -0.81 -9.24 -10.55
CA ALA A 11 -0.38 -10.44 -11.28
C ALA A 11 0.68 -10.13 -12.34
N ARG A 12 0.49 -9.05 -13.11
CA ARG A 12 1.43 -8.62 -14.15
C ARG A 12 2.76 -8.15 -13.56
N ALA A 13 2.75 -7.45 -12.43
CA ALA A 13 3.97 -7.06 -11.74
C ALA A 13 4.73 -8.29 -11.24
N LEU A 14 4.03 -9.25 -10.63
CA LEU A 14 4.62 -10.50 -10.12
C LEU A 14 5.09 -11.47 -11.22
N ALA A 15 4.68 -11.25 -12.48
CA ALA A 15 5.22 -11.99 -13.63
C ALA A 15 6.69 -11.62 -13.92
N ASP A 16 7.18 -10.48 -13.41
CA ASP A 16 8.60 -10.16 -13.41
C ASP A 16 9.35 -11.06 -12.41
N ALA A 17 10.18 -11.95 -12.94
CA ALA A 17 10.91 -12.93 -12.13
C ALA A 17 11.94 -12.30 -11.16
N GLY A 18 12.45 -11.11 -11.47
CA GLY A 18 13.34 -10.36 -10.59
C GLY A 18 12.58 -9.83 -9.38
N LEU A 19 11.44 -9.16 -9.63
CA LEU A 19 10.58 -8.64 -8.58
C LEU A 19 10.02 -9.76 -7.70
N ALA A 20 9.51 -10.83 -8.29
CA ALA A 20 8.98 -11.98 -7.55
C ALA A 20 10.06 -12.60 -6.64
N ARG A 21 11.30 -12.68 -7.12
CA ARG A 21 12.43 -13.20 -6.35
C ARG A 21 12.79 -12.30 -5.16
N GLU A 22 12.80 -10.98 -5.34
CA GLU A 22 13.08 -10.03 -4.26
C GLU A 22 12.02 -10.11 -3.15
N ILE A 23 10.73 -10.14 -3.54
CA ILE A 23 9.60 -10.27 -2.61
C ILE A 23 9.67 -11.60 -1.85
N ALA A 24 10.05 -12.70 -2.52
CA ALA A 24 10.09 -14.02 -1.90
C ALA A 24 11.28 -14.23 -0.94
N ARG A 25 12.36 -13.44 -1.06
CA ARG A 25 13.60 -13.64 -0.28
C ARG A 25 13.63 -12.89 1.05
N ARG A 26 12.73 -11.93 1.25
CA ARG A 26 12.80 -10.95 2.34
C ARG A 26 11.47 -10.88 3.10
N PRO A 27 11.47 -10.53 4.39
CA PRO A 27 10.23 -10.17 5.07
C PRO A 27 9.61 -8.95 4.39
N VAL A 28 8.35 -9.07 3.97
CA VAL A 28 7.65 -8.01 3.23
C VAL A 28 6.73 -7.21 4.15
N TYR A 29 6.79 -5.90 3.98
CA TYR A 29 5.85 -4.93 4.52
C TYR A 29 5.14 -4.22 3.38
N LEU A 30 3.87 -3.85 3.58
CA LEU A 30 3.05 -3.24 2.54
C LEU A 30 2.68 -1.80 2.89
N LEU A 31 2.91 -0.86 1.97
CA LEU A 31 2.35 0.49 2.03
C LEU A 31 1.50 0.72 0.79
N ALA A 32 0.18 0.77 0.93
CA ALA A 32 -0.73 1.03 -0.18
C ALA A 32 -1.35 2.43 -0.05
N VAL A 33 -1.29 3.26 -1.08
CA VAL A 33 -1.69 4.67 -1.02
C VAL A 33 -2.52 5.10 -2.24
N GLY A 34 -3.63 5.80 -1.98
CA GLY A 34 -4.50 6.41 -3.00
C GLY A 34 -5.89 5.77 -3.10
N LYS A 35 -6.68 6.17 -4.11
CA LYS A 35 -8.10 5.76 -4.25
C LYS A 35 -8.27 4.24 -4.42
N ALA A 36 -7.29 3.57 -5.01
CA ALA A 36 -7.30 2.12 -5.21
C ALA A 36 -6.48 1.36 -4.15
N ALA A 37 -6.02 2.03 -3.07
CA ALA A 37 -5.18 1.40 -2.05
C ALA A 37 -5.81 0.14 -1.44
N ALA A 38 -7.06 0.24 -0.97
CA ALA A 38 -7.76 -0.89 -0.35
C ALA A 38 -7.92 -2.10 -1.30
N PRO A 39 -8.48 -1.96 -2.52
CA PRO A 39 -8.60 -3.11 -3.42
C PRO A 39 -7.25 -3.61 -3.97
N MET A 40 -6.20 -2.77 -4.06
CA MET A 40 -4.85 -3.23 -4.40
C MET A 40 -4.21 -4.04 -3.27
N ALA A 41 -4.37 -3.61 -2.02
CA ALA A 41 -3.88 -4.36 -0.87
C ALA A 41 -4.60 -5.71 -0.72
N ASP A 42 -5.91 -5.74 -0.90
CA ASP A 42 -6.69 -6.97 -0.89
C ASP A 42 -6.32 -7.91 -2.07
N ALA A 43 -6.12 -7.37 -3.28
CA ALA A 43 -5.60 -8.15 -4.41
C ALA A 43 -4.21 -8.72 -4.15
N TRP A 44 -3.32 -7.97 -3.48
CA TRP A 44 -2.03 -8.45 -3.03
C TRP A 44 -2.18 -9.61 -2.03
N LEU A 45 -3.02 -9.46 -1.00
CA LEU A 45 -3.25 -10.45 0.05
C LEU A 45 -3.87 -11.78 -0.44
N ARG A 46 -4.45 -11.78 -1.65
CA ARG A 46 -4.94 -12.99 -2.33
C ARG A 46 -3.89 -13.70 -3.17
N GLN A 47 -2.85 -12.99 -3.62
CA GLN A 47 -1.87 -13.50 -4.58
C GLN A 47 -0.49 -13.76 -3.97
N VAL A 48 -0.17 -13.10 -2.86
CA VAL A 48 1.14 -13.15 -2.20
C VAL A 48 0.98 -13.59 -0.74
N ALA A 49 2.05 -14.13 -0.17
CA ALA A 49 2.13 -14.38 1.27
C ALA A 49 1.75 -13.13 2.08
N ILE A 50 1.09 -13.35 3.22
CA ILE A 50 0.63 -12.28 4.10
C ILE A 50 1.86 -11.48 4.57
N PRO A 51 1.90 -10.15 4.36
CA PRO A 51 3.00 -9.31 4.80
C PRO A 51 3.11 -9.32 6.33
N LYS A 52 4.31 -9.06 6.85
CA LYS A 52 4.58 -8.97 8.30
C LYS A 52 3.83 -7.82 8.97
N GLY A 53 3.50 -6.80 8.20
CA GLY A 53 2.69 -5.68 8.62
C GLY A 53 2.55 -4.69 7.47
N GLY A 54 1.83 -3.61 7.71
CA GLY A 54 1.71 -2.56 6.71
C GLY A 54 0.56 -1.60 6.97
N LEU A 55 0.49 -0.61 6.09
CA LEU A 55 -0.42 0.51 6.19
C LEU A 55 -1.11 0.72 4.83
N VAL A 56 -2.42 0.86 4.87
CA VAL A 56 -3.25 1.18 3.70
C VAL A 56 -3.87 2.55 3.94
N ILE A 57 -3.57 3.50 3.07
CA ILE A 57 -4.01 4.89 3.12
C ILE A 57 -4.87 5.18 1.89
N GLY A 58 -6.12 5.58 2.11
CA GLY A 58 -6.98 5.96 1.00
C GLY A 58 -8.13 6.85 1.42
N THR A 59 -8.99 7.20 0.48
CA THR A 59 -10.11 8.13 0.71
C THR A 59 -11.35 7.42 1.25
N HIS A 60 -11.46 6.11 1.01
CA HIS A 60 -12.55 5.25 1.47
C HIS A 60 -12.04 3.81 1.66
N ARG A 61 -12.39 3.17 2.78
CA ARG A 61 -11.96 1.79 3.06
C ARG A 61 -12.65 0.76 2.15
N GLY A 62 -13.93 0.99 1.84
CA GLY A 62 -14.76 0.02 1.14
C GLY A 62 -14.89 -1.30 1.92
N ARG A 63 -15.06 -2.41 1.18
CA ARG A 63 -15.25 -3.78 1.72
C ARG A 63 -14.01 -4.68 1.63
N ALA A 64 -12.84 -4.12 1.33
CA ALA A 64 -11.60 -4.87 1.20
C ALA A 64 -11.25 -5.61 2.50
N ASP A 65 -10.82 -6.87 2.38
CA ASP A 65 -10.23 -7.61 3.51
C ASP A 65 -8.74 -7.29 3.62
N LEU A 66 -8.40 -6.49 4.63
CA LEU A 66 -7.04 -6.02 4.86
C LEU A 66 -6.25 -6.93 5.80
N LYS A 67 -6.87 -7.97 6.36
CA LYS A 67 -6.25 -8.89 7.33
C LYS A 67 -5.51 -8.14 8.45
N SER A 68 -4.18 -8.26 8.51
CA SER A 68 -3.30 -7.63 9.50
C SER A 68 -2.85 -6.21 9.15
N LEU A 69 -3.26 -5.66 8.01
CA LEU A 69 -2.86 -4.32 7.59
C LEU A 69 -3.72 -3.25 8.26
N SER A 70 -3.07 -2.20 8.74
CA SER A 70 -3.73 -1.02 9.30
C SER A 70 -4.37 -0.19 8.19
N TRP A 71 -5.51 0.43 8.48
CA TRP A 71 -6.18 1.37 7.58
C TRP A 71 -6.10 2.80 8.11
N ARG A 72 -5.80 3.75 7.23
CA ARG A 72 -5.96 5.19 7.48
C ARG A 72 -6.73 5.85 6.36
N GLN A 73 -7.63 6.74 6.76
CA GLN A 73 -8.29 7.62 5.83
C GLN A 73 -7.44 8.87 5.64
N GLY A 74 -7.32 9.35 4.40
CA GLY A 74 -6.68 10.61 4.08
C GLY A 74 -7.62 11.50 3.25
N GLY A 75 -7.39 12.81 3.33
CA GLY A 75 -8.12 13.83 2.59
C GLY A 75 -7.87 13.77 1.08
N HIS A 76 -8.89 14.13 0.31
CA HIS A 76 -8.81 14.25 -1.15
C HIS A 76 -9.96 15.14 -1.66
N PRO A 77 -9.74 16.06 -2.61
CA PRO A 77 -8.51 16.26 -3.39
C PRO A 77 -7.44 17.12 -2.70
N ILE A 78 -7.78 17.75 -1.58
CA ILE A 78 -6.89 18.61 -0.81
C ILE A 78 -6.45 17.83 0.45
N PRO A 79 -5.14 17.80 0.79
CA PRO A 79 -4.68 17.25 2.06
C PRO A 79 -5.36 17.90 3.26
N ASP A 80 -5.64 17.11 4.27
CA ASP A 80 -6.19 17.50 5.57
C ASP A 80 -5.30 16.98 6.71
N GLU A 81 -5.73 17.19 7.96
CA GLU A 81 -5.02 16.68 9.14
C GLU A 81 -4.84 15.16 9.11
N GLN A 82 -5.84 14.42 8.63
CA GLN A 82 -5.76 12.97 8.49
C GLN A 82 -4.68 12.55 7.49
N SER A 83 -4.49 13.35 6.43
CA SER A 83 -3.43 13.16 5.43
C SER A 83 -2.05 13.32 6.04
N VAL A 84 -1.90 14.27 6.97
CA VAL A 84 -0.66 14.50 7.73
C VAL A 84 -0.40 13.34 8.70
N THR A 85 -1.41 12.91 9.47
CA THR A 85 -1.30 11.75 10.35
C THR A 85 -0.93 10.49 9.56
N ALA A 86 -1.57 10.26 8.42
CA ALA A 86 -1.29 9.11 7.56
C ALA A 86 0.16 9.14 7.01
N GLY A 87 0.66 10.31 6.62
CA GLY A 87 2.06 10.48 6.20
C GLY A 87 3.06 10.24 7.32
N GLN A 88 2.79 10.71 8.55
CA GLN A 88 3.62 10.44 9.72
C GLN A 88 3.66 8.94 10.08
N GLU A 89 2.54 8.23 9.96
CA GLU A 89 2.49 6.79 10.17
C GLU A 89 3.22 6.02 9.07
N ALA A 90 3.12 6.45 7.81
CA ALA A 90 3.89 5.86 6.71
C ALA A 90 5.40 6.03 6.92
N LEU A 91 5.84 7.21 7.39
CA LEU A 91 7.23 7.44 7.76
C LEU A 91 7.68 6.59 8.95
N THR A 92 6.83 6.44 9.97
CA THR A 92 7.09 5.56 11.11
C THR A 92 7.26 4.11 10.69
N LEU A 93 6.36 3.61 9.82
CA LEU A 93 6.47 2.29 9.22
C LEU A 93 7.81 2.13 8.49
N ALA A 94 8.12 3.04 7.57
CA ALA A 94 9.36 2.97 6.79
C ALA A 94 10.63 3.01 7.66
N ARG A 95 10.64 3.83 8.73
CA ARG A 95 11.75 3.94 9.69
C ARG A 95 11.90 2.71 10.58
N SER A 96 10.84 1.93 10.77
CA SER A 96 10.89 0.71 11.59
C SER A 96 11.55 -0.48 10.87
N LEU A 97 11.75 -0.40 9.56
CA LEU A 97 12.26 -1.49 8.74
C LEU A 97 13.77 -1.64 8.87
N GLY A 98 14.23 -2.89 8.99
CA GLY A 98 15.64 -3.24 8.96
C GLY A 98 16.18 -3.38 7.53
N GLY A 99 17.51 -3.43 7.40
CA GLY A 99 18.18 -3.53 6.09
C GLY A 99 17.84 -4.78 5.27
N ASN A 100 17.28 -5.82 5.90
CA ASN A 100 16.83 -7.04 5.23
C ASN A 100 15.33 -7.05 4.87
N ASP A 101 14.55 -6.06 5.31
CA ASP A 101 13.11 -6.01 5.04
C ASP A 101 12.82 -5.36 3.68
N CYS A 102 11.74 -5.77 3.03
CA CYS A 102 11.28 -5.20 1.77
C CYS A 102 9.99 -4.42 1.99
N LEU A 103 10.01 -3.11 1.72
CA LEU A 103 8.78 -2.31 1.64
C LEU A 103 8.25 -2.32 0.22
N VAL A 104 7.10 -2.95 0.02
CA VAL A 104 6.36 -2.87 -1.24
C VAL A 104 5.39 -1.70 -1.16
N VAL A 105 5.51 -0.77 -2.12
CA VAL A 105 4.65 0.41 -2.19
C VAL A 105 3.66 0.27 -3.35
N LEU A 106 2.37 0.23 -3.05
CA LEU A 106 1.28 0.18 -4.02
C LEU A 106 0.68 1.57 -4.19
N LEU A 107 0.94 2.24 -5.31
CA LEU A 107 0.50 3.61 -5.55
C LEU A 107 -0.63 3.68 -6.58
N SER A 108 -1.59 4.57 -6.33
CA SER A 108 -2.68 4.90 -7.25
C SER A 108 -2.99 6.40 -7.22
N GLY A 109 -3.87 6.85 -8.11
CA GLY A 109 -4.28 8.25 -8.17
C GLY A 109 -4.86 8.75 -6.82
N GLY A 110 -4.53 9.99 -6.46
CA GLY A 110 -4.95 10.63 -5.21
C GLY A 110 -4.00 10.42 -4.02
N ALA A 111 -2.90 9.68 -4.19
CA ALA A 111 -1.92 9.44 -3.13
C ALA A 111 -1.28 10.73 -2.59
N SER A 112 -1.03 11.73 -3.44
CA SER A 112 -0.45 13.01 -3.05
C SER A 112 -1.34 13.83 -2.10
N ALA A 113 -2.66 13.66 -2.20
CA ALA A 113 -3.61 14.30 -1.29
C ALA A 113 -3.77 13.48 -0.01
N ALA A 114 -3.96 12.16 -0.16
CA ALA A 114 -4.31 11.26 0.93
C ALA A 114 -3.16 11.00 1.92
N MET A 115 -1.92 11.26 1.54
CA MET A 115 -0.74 11.06 2.37
C MET A 115 0.22 12.25 2.20
N ALA A 116 0.38 13.05 3.25
CA ALA A 116 1.22 14.24 3.25
C ALA A 116 2.17 14.22 4.46
N ALA A 117 3.40 14.64 4.26
CA ALA A 117 4.38 14.79 5.33
C ALA A 117 5.18 16.09 5.09
N PRO A 118 4.66 17.25 5.53
CA PRO A 118 5.38 18.51 5.42
C PRO A 118 6.68 18.47 6.25
N LEU A 119 7.68 19.25 5.82
CA LEU A 119 8.98 19.38 6.47
C LEU A 119 8.92 20.21 7.75
#